data_AF-A0A1W1Z268-F1
#
_entry.id   AF-A0A1W1Z268-F1
#
_cell.length_a   1.000
_cell.length_b   1.000
_cell.length_c   1.000
_cell.angle_alpha   90.00
_cell.angle_beta   90.00
_cell.angle_gamma   90.00
#
_symmetry.space_group_name_H-M   'P 1'
#
loop_
_entity.id
_entity.type
_entity.pdbx_description
1 polymer ?
#
loop_
_entity_poly.entity_id
_entity_poly.type
_entity_poly.pdbx_seq_one_letter_code
_entity_poly.pdbx_strand_id
1 'polypeptide(L)'
;MPADSYLRLAILLINDGKWQNKRLLPAGYVAEMRKGTAQNPNFGLGVWLGEPYRQRRGFGAPGTMGPQVLHSEPFLDRDLFLFDGNSNQIVAISPKFRLIVLRVGATPPAPKDGRPEWDNAFLPNTIIRGLKQR
;
A
#
# COMPACT_ATOMS: atom_id res chain seq x y z
N MET A 1 -16.51 6.37 -2.84
CA MET A 1 -15.78 7.61 -2.50
C MET A 1 -14.90 8.03 -3.66
N PRO A 2 -14.74 9.34 -3.94
CA PRO A 2 -13.84 9.83 -4.99
C PRO A 2 -12.37 9.51 -4.71
N ALA A 3 -11.55 9.49 -5.77
CA ALA A 3 -10.10 9.29 -5.68
C ALA A 3 -9.42 10.30 -4.75
N ASP A 4 -9.83 11.57 -4.83
CA ASP A 4 -9.31 12.66 -4.00
C ASP A 4 -9.45 12.39 -2.50
N SER A 5 -10.54 11.76 -2.06
CA SER A 5 -10.72 11.44 -0.63
C SER A 5 -9.65 10.48 -0.11
N TYR A 6 -9.30 9.45 -0.90
CA TYR A 6 -8.23 8.53 -0.54
C TYR A 6 -6.86 9.18 -0.59
N LEU A 7 -6.62 10.08 -1.55
CA LEU A 7 -5.37 10.84 -1.63
C LEU A 7 -5.19 11.75 -0.40
N ARG A 8 -6.24 12.45 0.04
CA ARG A 8 -6.18 13.28 1.25
C ARG A 8 -5.89 12.46 2.50
N LEU A 9 -6.49 11.27 2.63
CA LEU A 9 -6.18 10.34 3.72
C LEU A 9 -4.71 9.91 3.66
N ALA A 10 -4.18 9.59 2.49
CA ALA A 10 -2.77 9.24 2.32
C ALA A 10 -1.83 10.38 2.70
N ILE A 11 -2.16 11.62 2.30
CA ILE A 11 -1.41 12.83 2.68
C ILE A 11 -1.47 13.05 4.20
N LEU A 12 -2.61 12.80 4.83
CA LEU A 12 -2.72 12.86 6.29
C LEU A 12 -1.76 11.87 6.94
N LEU A 13 -1.72 10.62 6.47
CA LEU A 13 -0.88 9.57 7.06
C LEU A 13 0.62 9.78 6.78
N ILE A 14 1.03 10.15 5.56
CA ILE A 14 2.45 10.40 5.25
C ILE A 14 3.02 11.59 6.03
N ASN A 15 2.15 12.51 6.48
CA ASN A 15 2.52 13.65 7.32
C ASN A 15 2.28 13.39 8.81
N ASP A 16 2.26 12.12 9.23
CA ASP A 16 2.03 11.72 10.64
C ASP A 16 0.79 12.41 11.22
N GLY A 17 -0.36 12.27 10.57
CA GLY A 17 -1.62 12.79 11.08
C GLY A 17 -1.80 14.30 11.05
N LYS A 18 -0.98 15.04 10.29
CA LYS A 18 -1.15 16.48 10.05
C LYS A 18 -1.77 16.75 8.68
N TRP A 19 -2.75 17.65 8.64
CA TRP A 19 -3.33 18.22 7.43
C TRP A 19 -3.28 19.74 7.51
N GLN A 20 -2.64 20.40 6.54
CA GLN A 20 -2.50 21.87 6.50
C GLN A 20 -2.05 22.46 7.85
N ASN A 21 -0.98 21.90 8.43
CA ASN A 21 -0.43 22.26 9.75
C ASN A 21 -1.36 21.99 10.97
N LYS A 22 -2.60 21.54 10.78
CA LYS A 22 -3.48 21.09 11.85
C LYS A 22 -3.26 19.61 12.15
N ARG A 23 -3.11 19.27 13.42
CA ARG A 23 -3.01 17.88 13.87
C ARG A 23 -4.41 17.27 14.00
N LEU A 24 -4.65 16.18 13.29
CA LEU A 24 -5.91 15.43 13.32
C LEU A 24 -5.75 14.06 13.99
N LEU A 25 -4.56 13.46 13.95
CA LEU A 25 -4.23 12.24 14.71
C LEU A 25 -3.15 12.54 15.76
N PRO A 26 -3.15 11.87 16.92
CA PRO A 26 -2.09 12.02 17.92
C PRO A 26 -0.69 11.80 17.31
N ALA A 27 0.31 12.48 17.84
CA ALA A 27 1.69 12.24 17.42
C ALA A 27 2.06 10.76 17.65
N GLY A 28 2.67 10.12 16.66
CA GLY A 28 3.04 8.71 16.72
C GLY A 28 1.91 7.73 16.41
N TYR A 29 0.65 8.18 16.25
CA TYR A 29 -0.45 7.29 15.91
C TYR A 29 -0.23 6.54 14.59
N VAL A 30 0.33 7.22 13.58
CA VAL A 30 0.64 6.57 12.28
C VAL A 30 1.77 5.54 12.42
N ALA A 31 2.70 5.75 13.35
CA ALA A 31 3.72 4.74 13.64
C ALA A 31 3.07 3.49 14.26
N GLU A 32 2.10 3.64 15.16
CA GLU A 32 1.32 2.51 15.69
C GLU A 32 0.48 1.82 14.61
N MET A 33 -0.14 2.58 13.69
CA MET A 33 -0.86 2.00 12.56
C MET A 33 0.02 1.09 11.71
N ARG A 34 1.33 1.37 11.65
CA ARG A 34 2.30 0.65 10.82
C ARG A 34 2.96 -0.53 11.53
N LYS A 35 2.44 -0.96 12.68
CA LYS A 35 2.91 -2.15 13.38
C LYS A 35 2.03 -3.35 13.06
N GLY A 36 2.64 -4.39 12.49
CA GLY A 36 1.98 -5.67 12.28
C GLY A 36 1.64 -6.35 13.60
N THR A 37 0.67 -7.25 13.57
CA THR A 37 0.31 -8.08 14.72
C THR A 37 0.99 -9.44 14.64
N ALA A 38 1.05 -10.18 15.76
CA ALA A 38 1.57 -11.55 15.76
C ALA A 38 0.74 -12.47 14.85
N GLN A 39 -0.57 -12.24 14.76
CA GLN A 39 -1.51 -13.02 13.97
C GLN A 39 -1.44 -12.66 12.48
N ASN A 40 -1.17 -11.40 12.15
CA ASN A 40 -0.95 -10.95 10.79
C ASN A 40 0.18 -9.89 10.75
N PRO A 41 1.43 -10.32 10.48
CA PRO A 41 2.57 -9.41 10.41
C PRO A 41 2.47 -8.36 9.30
N ASN A 42 1.63 -8.57 8.29
CA ASN A 42 1.43 -7.66 7.17
C ASN A 42 0.27 -6.68 7.37
N PHE A 43 -0.39 -6.67 8.53
CA PHE A 43 -1.54 -5.81 8.78
C PHE A 43 -1.44 -5.15 10.15
N GLY A 44 -1.48 -3.81 10.15
CA GLY A 44 -1.52 -3.01 11.38
C GLY A 44 -2.90 -2.43 11.62
N LEU A 45 -2.97 -1.26 12.25
CA LEU A 45 -4.25 -0.62 12.57
C LEU A 45 -4.87 0.00 11.31
N GLY A 46 -5.66 -0.80 10.58
CA GLY A 46 -6.42 -0.37 9.40
C GLY A 46 -5.58 -0.16 8.14
N VAL A 47 -4.32 -0.59 8.13
CA VAL A 47 -3.41 -0.50 6.97
C VAL A 47 -2.66 -1.79 6.75
N TRP A 48 -2.37 -2.04 5.49
CA TRP A 48 -1.52 -3.12 5.01
C TRP A 48 -0.06 -2.68 5.02
N LEU A 49 0.87 -3.59 5.30
CA LEU A 49 2.31 -3.34 5.39
C LEU A 49 3.04 -4.08 4.27
N GLY A 50 4.04 -3.42 3.69
CA GLY A 50 4.90 -3.98 2.63
C GLY A 50 5.90 -5.03 3.14
N GLU A 51 6.14 -5.06 4.45
CA GLU A 51 6.99 -6.02 5.14
C GLU A 51 6.18 -6.77 6.22
N PRO A 52 6.50 -8.04 6.52
CA PRO A 52 7.47 -8.87 5.82
C PRO A 52 7.05 -9.20 4.38
N TYR A 53 7.98 -9.23 3.44
CA TYR A 53 7.66 -9.56 2.03
C TYR A 53 6.93 -10.91 1.89
N ARG A 54 5.87 -10.90 1.08
CA ARG A 54 5.19 -12.10 0.57
C ARG A 54 4.85 -11.91 -0.90
N GLN A 55 5.28 -12.84 -1.75
CA GLN A 55 4.97 -12.78 -3.18
C GLN A 55 3.46 -12.85 -3.46
N ARG A 56 2.75 -13.62 -2.64
CA ARG A 56 1.30 -13.76 -2.69
C ARG A 56 0.70 -13.43 -1.34
N ARG A 57 -0.16 -12.42 -1.31
CA ARG A 57 -0.79 -11.96 -0.07
C ARG A 57 -2.30 -11.91 -0.23
N GLY A 58 -2.99 -12.66 0.63
CA GLY A 58 -4.45 -12.63 0.71
C GLY A 58 -4.96 -11.41 1.48
N PHE A 59 -6.25 -11.11 1.30
CA PHE A 59 -6.93 -10.02 2.03
C PHE A 59 -7.41 -10.42 3.43
N GLY A 60 -7.42 -11.73 3.75
CA GLY A 60 -7.81 -12.27 5.05
C GLY A 60 -6.63 -12.48 5.99
N ALA A 61 -6.90 -13.11 7.14
CA ALA A 61 -5.84 -13.59 8.02
C ALA A 61 -4.94 -14.61 7.29
N PRO A 62 -3.65 -14.72 7.66
CA PRO A 62 -2.77 -15.72 7.09
C PRO A 62 -3.38 -17.13 7.15
N GLY A 63 -3.36 -17.86 6.03
CA GLY A 63 -3.92 -19.20 5.92
C GLY A 63 -5.41 -19.26 5.56
N THR A 64 -6.14 -18.13 5.56
CA THR A 64 -7.51 -18.09 5.06
C THR A 64 -7.54 -18.26 3.54
N MET A 65 -8.47 -19.08 3.05
CA MET A 65 -8.73 -19.21 1.61
C MET A 65 -9.28 -17.90 1.04
N GLY A 66 -8.85 -17.55 -0.18
CA GLY A 66 -9.35 -16.36 -0.86
C GLY A 66 -8.42 -15.88 -1.95
N PRO A 67 -8.81 -14.82 -2.69
CA PRO A 67 -7.95 -14.21 -3.68
C PRO A 67 -6.68 -13.66 -3.02
N GLN A 68 -5.57 -13.78 -3.73
CA GLN A 68 -4.27 -13.27 -3.33
C GLN A 68 -3.77 -12.31 -4.39
N VAL A 69 -3.10 -11.25 -3.95
CA VAL A 69 -2.50 -10.26 -4.85
C VAL A 69 -1.03 -10.61 -5.06
N LEU A 70 -0.57 -10.45 -6.31
CA LEU A 70 0.84 -10.58 -6.67
C LEU A 70 1.62 -9.34 -6.20
N HIS A 71 2.76 -9.60 -5.56
CA HIS A 71 3.85 -8.66 -5.34
C HIS A 71 5.12 -9.32 -5.89
N SER A 72 5.46 -9.08 -7.16
CA SER A 72 6.51 -9.85 -7.86
C SER A 72 7.90 -9.68 -7.23
N GLU A 73 8.08 -8.60 -6.47
CA GLU A 73 9.29 -8.27 -5.72
C GLU A 73 8.92 -7.52 -4.43
N PRO A 74 9.84 -7.44 -3.43
CA PRO A 74 9.65 -6.56 -2.28
C PRO A 74 9.49 -5.09 -2.69
N PHE A 75 8.76 -4.32 -1.90
CA PHE A 75 8.73 -2.86 -2.08
C PHE A 75 10.11 -2.26 -1.79
N LEU A 76 10.54 -1.30 -2.61
CA LEU A 76 11.84 -0.64 -2.46
C LEU A 76 11.95 0.27 -1.24
N ASP A 77 10.81 0.66 -0.67
CA ASP A 77 10.71 1.24 0.65
C ASP A 77 10.19 0.18 1.62
N ARG A 78 11.04 -0.26 2.55
CA ARG A 78 10.69 -1.27 3.56
C ARG A 78 9.61 -0.78 4.53
N ASP A 79 9.47 0.54 4.63
CA ASP A 79 8.50 1.22 5.47
C ASP A 79 7.18 1.50 4.75
N LEU A 80 7.06 1.09 3.48
CA LEU A 80 5.86 1.28 2.67
C LEU A 80 4.67 0.58 3.31
N PHE A 81 3.57 1.31 3.42
CA PHE A 81 2.29 0.82 3.87
C PHE A 81 1.20 1.29 2.92
N LEU A 82 0.03 0.67 3.00
CA LEU A 82 -0.95 0.80 1.94
C LEU A 82 -2.39 0.58 2.40
N PHE A 83 -3.30 1.16 1.62
CA PHE A 83 -4.67 0.69 1.53
C PHE A 83 -4.74 -0.26 0.32
N ASP A 84 -4.96 -1.56 0.57
CA ASP A 84 -5.14 -2.59 -0.46
C ASP A 84 -6.62 -2.94 -0.52
N GLY A 85 -7.30 -2.50 -1.57
CA GLY A 85 -8.73 -2.61 -1.72
C GLY A 85 -9.14 -3.60 -2.81
N ASN A 86 -10.44 -3.95 -2.78
CA ASN A 86 -11.05 -4.76 -3.83
C ASN A 86 -10.79 -4.20 -5.24
N SER A 87 -10.76 -5.11 -6.22
CA SER A 87 -10.44 -4.79 -7.61
C SER A 87 -9.01 -4.27 -7.83
N ASN A 88 -8.06 -4.64 -6.95
CA ASN A 88 -6.67 -4.17 -6.96
C ASN A 88 -6.58 -2.63 -6.90
N GLN A 89 -7.51 -1.98 -6.22
CA GLN A 89 -7.42 -0.55 -5.98
C GLN A 89 -6.42 -0.33 -4.85
N ILE A 90 -5.41 0.51 -5.08
CA ILE A 90 -4.29 0.64 -4.16
C ILE A 90 -4.02 2.10 -3.86
N VAL A 91 -3.67 2.36 -2.60
CA VAL A 91 -2.94 3.56 -2.20
C VAL A 91 -1.63 3.10 -1.56
N ALA A 92 -0.52 3.18 -2.28
CA ALA A 92 0.79 2.85 -1.75
C ALA A 92 1.46 4.13 -1.22
N ILE A 93 1.90 4.11 0.04
CA ILE A 93 2.46 5.26 0.74
C ILE A 93 3.88 4.91 1.15
N SER A 94 4.86 5.58 0.55
CA SER A 94 6.28 5.45 0.85
C SER A 94 6.77 6.65 1.66
N PRO A 95 6.97 6.49 2.98
CA PRO A 95 7.54 7.55 3.81
C PRO A 95 8.93 7.98 3.35
N LYS A 96 9.80 7.02 3.00
CA LYS A 96 11.21 7.28 2.67
C LYS A 96 11.35 8.18 1.45
N PHE A 97 10.52 7.96 0.43
CA PHE A 97 10.54 8.72 -0.81
C PHE A 97 9.51 9.86 -0.85
N ARG A 98 8.78 10.09 0.26
CA ARG A 98 7.63 11.01 0.35
C ARG A 98 6.68 10.88 -0.85
N LEU A 99 6.40 9.64 -1.23
CA LEU A 99 5.66 9.28 -2.44
C LEU A 99 4.33 8.63 -2.07
N ILE A 100 3.27 9.04 -2.78
CA ILE A 100 1.97 8.37 -2.76
C ILE A 100 1.66 7.93 -4.19
N VAL A 101 1.31 6.66 -4.37
CA VAL A 101 0.81 6.12 -5.65
C VAL A 101 -0.62 5.67 -5.44
N LEU A 102 -1.55 6.35 -6.10
CA LEU A 102 -2.98 6.03 -6.06
C LEU A 102 -3.39 5.39 -7.38
N ARG A 103 -3.97 4.19 -7.30
CA ARG A 103 -4.61 3.51 -8.42
C ARG A 103 -6.04 3.16 -8.04
N VAL A 104 -6.99 3.75 -8.77
CA VAL A 104 -8.43 3.48 -8.65
C VAL A 104 -8.98 3.05 -10.01
N GLY A 105 -10.15 2.41 -10.02
CA GLY A 105 -10.82 1.97 -11.25
C GLY A 105 -11.27 0.52 -11.19
N ALA A 106 -11.76 0.02 -12.32
CA ALA A 106 -12.24 -1.36 -12.45
C ALA A 106 -11.13 -2.39 -12.22
N THR A 107 -11.50 -3.64 -11.92
CA THR A 107 -10.55 -4.75 -11.78
C THR A 107 -9.65 -4.83 -13.03
N PRO A 108 -8.32 -4.93 -12.90
CA PRO A 108 -7.43 -5.17 -14.03
C PRO A 108 -7.87 -6.41 -14.82
N PRO A 109 -7.64 -6.45 -16.15
CA PRO A 109 -7.89 -7.63 -16.95
C PRO A 109 -7.19 -8.87 -16.36
N ALA A 110 -7.85 -10.03 -16.44
CA ALA A 110 -7.24 -11.28 -16.04
C ALA A 110 -6.00 -11.61 -16.91
N PRO A 111 -5.01 -12.32 -16.36
CA PRO A 111 -3.87 -12.80 -17.14
C PRO A 111 -4.36 -13.79 -18.22
N LYS A 112 -4.36 -13.34 -19.47
CA LYS A 112 -4.80 -14.13 -20.64
C LYS A 112 -4.07 -13.63 -21.88
N ASP A 113 -3.81 -14.52 -22.83
CA ASP A 113 -3.25 -14.20 -24.16
C ASP A 113 -1.92 -13.42 -24.05
N GLY A 114 -1.02 -13.87 -23.18
CA GLY A 114 0.29 -13.25 -22.93
C GLY A 114 0.26 -11.99 -22.05
N ARG A 115 -0.92 -11.52 -21.61
CA ARG A 115 -1.01 -10.40 -20.66
C ARG A 115 -0.56 -10.84 -19.26
N PRO A 116 0.32 -10.09 -18.59
CA PRO A 116 0.75 -10.42 -17.24
C PRO A 116 -0.39 -10.22 -16.25
N GLU A 117 -0.31 -10.92 -15.13
CA GLU A 117 -1.16 -10.65 -13.97
C GLU A 117 -0.86 -9.25 -13.42
N TRP A 118 -1.86 -8.61 -12.81
CA TRP A 118 -1.64 -7.38 -12.07
C TRP A 118 -0.69 -7.58 -10.89
N ASP A 119 0.34 -6.74 -10.79
CA ASP A 119 1.35 -6.77 -9.75
C ASP A 119 1.33 -5.47 -8.93
N ASN A 120 1.02 -5.58 -7.63
CA ASN A 120 0.95 -4.45 -6.72
C ASN A 120 2.32 -3.81 -6.44
N ALA A 121 3.43 -4.52 -6.66
CA ALA A 121 4.77 -3.98 -6.48
C ALA A 121 5.21 -3.08 -7.65
N PHE A 122 4.67 -3.32 -8.84
CA PHE A 122 5.18 -2.75 -10.09
C PHE A 122 5.15 -1.22 -10.13
N LEU A 123 3.98 -0.60 -9.91
CA LEU A 123 3.85 0.87 -10.02
C LEU A 123 4.69 1.62 -8.97
N PRO A 124 4.61 1.31 -7.65
CA PRO A 124 5.41 2.00 -6.64
C PRO A 124 6.92 1.85 -6.89
N ASN A 125 7.38 0.64 -7.18
CA ASN A 125 8.81 0.41 -7.36
C ASN A 125 9.34 1.06 -8.64
N THR A 126 8.58 1.04 -9.74
CA THR A 126 8.96 1.71 -10.99
C THR A 126 9.15 3.21 -10.78
N ILE A 127 8.21 3.86 -10.10
CA ILE A 127 8.31 5.31 -9.80
C ILE A 127 9.50 5.59 -8.88
N ILE A 128 9.69 4.79 -7.82
CA ILE A 128 10.84 4.95 -6.90
C ILE A 128 12.18 4.81 -7.65
N ARG A 129 12.31 3.85 -8.57
CA ARG A 129 13.51 3.72 -9.41
C ARG A 129 13.77 4.98 -10.23
N GLY A 130 12.73 5.53 -10.85
CA GLY A 130 12.82 6.78 -11.62
C GLY A 130 13.22 8.00 -10.78
N LEU A 131 12.83 8.04 -9.50
CA LEU A 131 13.23 9.11 -8.58
C LEU A 131 14.71 9.02 -8.16
N LYS A 132 15.27 7.81 -8.06
CA LYS A 132 16.68 7.58 -7.67
C LYS A 132 17.70 7.83 -8.77
N GLN A 133 17.25 7.89 -10.02
CA GLN A 133 18.10 8.10 -11.20
C GLN A 133 18.30 9.59 -11.53
N ARG A 134 17.82 10.49 -10.69
CA ARG A 134 18.03 11.94 -10.76
C ARG A 134 19.02 12.37 -9.70
#